data_AF-A0A2M7WM94-F1
#
_entry.id   AF-A0A2M7WM94-F1
#
_cell.length_a   1.000
_cell.length_b   1.000
_cell.length_c   1.000
_cell.angle_alpha   90.00
_cell.angle_beta   90.00
_cell.angle_gamma   90.00
#
_symmetry.space_group_name_H-M   'P 1'
#
loop_
_entity.id
_entity.type
_entity.pdbx_description
1 polymer ?
#
loop_
_entity_poly.entity_id
_entity_poly.type
_entity_poly.pdbx_seq_one_letter_code
_entity_poly.pdbx_strand_id
1 'polypeptide(L)'
;MSDLFQAQYDIKAKLPRRSHKRKYDVDGKTWQKYSISVWNDIKKSSKERRLKHPAIFPAELPGRLIEVLSFDDDIVLDPFVGTGSTMVAARERGRSSVGFDISEKFIQITKHRLSEVSFQGDDPPYQLFLDTAENLKKYMASETIGLCVTSPPYWDILNQKRTADYKEIQNYGGLSEDLGEIHIYEDFIGALKRIFADIYNILKPEKYCCIVLMDIRKKEKYYPFHVDTIKFMEEIGFMLDDIIIWDRRSEYNNLRPLGHPYVFRVNKIHEFILIFKKCR
;
A
#
# COMPACT_ATOMS: atom_id res chain seq x y z
N MET A 1 29.65 -23.42 -7.56
CA MET A 1 28.96 -22.12 -7.44
C MET A 1 27.46 -22.37 -7.26
N SER A 2 27.10 -23.27 -6.33
CA SER A 2 25.79 -23.93 -6.28
C SER A 2 25.21 -24.10 -4.86
N ASP A 3 25.84 -23.60 -3.80
CA ASP A 3 25.43 -23.91 -2.42
C ASP A 3 25.19 -22.68 -1.52
N LEU A 4 25.07 -21.49 -2.11
CA LEU A 4 24.80 -20.24 -1.38
C LEU A 4 23.40 -19.65 -1.63
N PHE A 5 22.57 -20.28 -2.48
CA PHE A 5 21.22 -19.81 -2.83
C PHE A 5 20.08 -20.61 -2.17
N GLN A 6 20.37 -21.70 -1.45
CA GLN A 6 19.36 -22.61 -0.88
C GLN A 6 18.99 -22.28 0.59
N ALA A 7 19.62 -21.29 1.23
CA ALA A 7 19.45 -20.99 2.65
C ALA A 7 18.78 -19.63 2.91
N GLN A 8 17.65 -19.37 2.27
CA GLN A 8 16.84 -18.18 2.56
C GLN A 8 15.36 -18.54 2.80
N TYR A 9 15.15 -19.07 4.01
CA TYR A 9 13.97 -18.92 4.86
C TYR A 9 12.57 -19.10 4.26
N ASP A 10 12.10 -20.36 4.31
CA ASP A 10 10.69 -20.73 4.27
C ASP A 10 9.94 -20.11 5.47
N ILE A 11 9.18 -19.04 5.23
CA ILE A 11 8.38 -18.34 6.26
C ILE A 11 7.41 -19.32 6.96
N LYS A 12 7.02 -20.42 6.32
CA LYS A 12 6.12 -21.42 6.91
C LYS A 12 6.77 -22.22 8.04
N ALA A 13 8.10 -22.34 8.08
CA ALA A 13 8.80 -23.25 8.99
C ALA A 13 8.99 -22.70 10.43
N LYS A 14 8.70 -21.43 10.70
CA LYS A 14 8.88 -20.79 12.03
C LYS A 14 7.61 -20.22 12.67
N LEU A 15 6.44 -20.44 12.09
CA LEU A 15 5.19 -19.90 12.65
C LEU A 15 4.62 -20.84 13.72
N PRO A 16 4.51 -20.41 15.00
CA PRO A 16 3.84 -21.20 16.02
C PRO A 16 2.37 -21.39 15.64
N ARG A 17 1.89 -22.64 15.69
CA ARG A 17 0.45 -22.95 15.55
C ARG A 17 -0.28 -22.50 16.81
N ARG A 18 -0.75 -21.25 16.85
CA ARG A 18 -1.67 -20.77 17.90
C ARG A 18 -3.08 -21.35 17.67
N SER A 19 -3.70 -21.85 18.74
CA SER A 19 -5.06 -22.41 18.73
C SER A 19 -6.13 -21.32 18.54
N HIS A 20 -7.10 -21.60 17.67
CA HIS A 20 -8.40 -20.93 17.42
C HIS A 20 -8.74 -19.65 18.23
N LYS A 21 -9.34 -18.60 17.65
CA LYS A 21 -9.11 -17.68 16.51
C LYS A 21 -10.25 -16.67 16.68
N ARG A 22 -10.05 -15.54 17.36
CA ARG A 22 -11.01 -14.43 17.23
C ARG A 22 -10.80 -13.84 15.85
N LYS A 23 -11.87 -13.76 15.05
CA LYS A 23 -11.82 -13.20 13.71
C LYS A 23 -11.36 -11.73 13.75
N TYR A 24 -11.70 -11.03 14.83
CA TYR A 24 -11.41 -9.62 15.08
C TYR A 24 -11.17 -9.40 16.57
N ASP A 25 -10.09 -8.71 16.93
CA ASP A 25 -9.77 -8.34 18.33
C ASP A 25 -10.06 -6.85 18.62
N VAL A 26 -11.06 -6.31 17.93
CA VAL A 26 -11.51 -4.92 18.11
C VAL A 26 -12.76 -4.87 18.98
N ASP A 27 -12.80 -3.95 19.94
CA ASP A 27 -14.00 -3.72 20.75
C ASP A 27 -15.14 -3.08 19.93
N GLY A 28 -16.36 -3.08 20.47
CA GLY A 28 -17.54 -2.56 19.76
C GLY A 28 -17.47 -1.07 19.38
N LYS A 29 -16.76 -0.24 20.17
CA LYS A 29 -16.59 1.20 19.84
C LYS A 29 -15.63 1.35 18.67
N THR A 30 -14.53 0.61 18.68
CA THR A 30 -13.53 0.56 17.61
C THR A 30 -14.15 0.01 16.33
N TRP A 31 -14.95 -1.06 16.43
CA TRP A 31 -15.72 -1.60 15.31
C TRP A 31 -16.61 -0.54 14.66
N GLN A 32 -17.46 0.11 15.46
CA GLN A 32 -18.37 1.16 14.96
C GLN A 32 -17.62 2.31 14.31
N LYS A 33 -16.48 2.71 14.88
CA LYS A 33 -15.62 3.76 14.33
C LYS A 33 -15.05 3.36 12.97
N TYR A 34 -14.53 2.15 12.84
CA TYR A 34 -13.91 1.69 11.60
C TYR A 34 -14.91 1.40 10.50
N SER A 35 -16.16 1.06 10.83
CA SER A 35 -17.23 0.83 9.86
C SER A 35 -17.78 2.10 9.18
N ILE A 36 -17.28 3.30 9.56
CA ILE A 36 -17.68 4.55 8.91
C ILE A 36 -16.96 4.65 7.57
N SER A 37 -17.71 4.80 6.48
CA SER A 37 -17.17 4.86 5.11
C SER A 37 -16.32 6.10 4.80
N VAL A 38 -16.27 7.08 5.71
CA VAL A 38 -15.41 8.27 5.60
C VAL A 38 -14.48 8.36 6.81
N TRP A 39 -13.20 8.15 6.59
CA TRP A 39 -12.16 8.25 7.62
C TRP A 39 -11.54 9.64 7.59
N ASN A 40 -11.84 10.48 8.58
CA ASN A 40 -11.33 11.86 8.68
C ASN A 40 -10.41 12.09 9.89
N ASP A 41 -10.19 11.05 10.69
CA ASP A 41 -9.46 11.10 11.95
C ASP A 41 -8.04 10.54 11.85
N ILE A 42 -7.69 9.92 10.72
CA ILE A 42 -6.36 9.42 10.42
C ILE A 42 -5.47 10.58 9.96
N LYS A 43 -4.36 10.80 10.67
CA LYS A 43 -3.42 11.90 10.43
C LYS A 43 -1.98 11.42 10.55
N LYS A 44 -1.08 12.02 9.78
CA LYS A 44 0.37 11.82 9.94
C LYS A 44 0.85 12.30 11.30
N SER A 45 1.58 11.43 11.99
CA SER A 45 2.35 11.79 13.17
C SER A 45 3.45 12.81 12.84
N SER A 46 3.98 13.49 13.86
CA SER A 46 5.09 14.43 13.70
C SER A 46 6.33 13.79 13.08
N LYS A 47 6.56 12.50 13.35
CA LYS A 47 7.68 11.72 12.79
C LYS A 47 7.47 11.45 11.30
N GLU A 48 6.28 11.02 10.90
CA GLU A 48 5.95 10.75 9.50
C GLU A 48 6.00 12.01 8.64
N ARG A 49 5.61 13.17 9.18
CA ARG A 49 5.74 14.46 8.48
C ARG A 49 7.20 14.83 8.17
N ARG A 50 8.16 14.37 8.97
CA ARG A 50 9.60 14.65 8.80
C ARG A 50 10.29 13.74 7.78
N LEU A 51 9.66 12.64 7.36
CA LEU A 51 10.21 11.73 6.36
C LEU A 51 10.36 12.39 4.96
N LYS A 52 9.87 13.63 4.79
CA LYS A 52 9.93 14.45 3.56
C LYS A 52 9.41 13.76 2.29
N HIS A 53 8.82 12.57 2.38
CA HIS A 53 8.31 11.86 1.21
C HIS A 53 6.89 12.35 0.86
N PRO A 54 6.65 12.79 -0.39
CA PRO A 54 5.45 13.54 -0.76
C PRO A 54 4.16 12.69 -0.82
N ALA A 55 4.26 11.36 -0.83
CA ALA A 55 3.15 10.45 -1.11
C ALA A 55 3.11 9.23 -0.16
N ILE A 56 3.12 9.46 1.16
CA ILE A 56 2.94 8.39 2.15
C ILE A 56 1.55 8.52 2.80
N PHE A 57 0.82 7.41 2.96
CA PHE A 57 -0.25 7.30 3.97
C PHE A 57 0.33 7.01 5.37
N PRO A 58 -0.29 7.52 6.47
CA PRO A 58 0.12 7.20 7.84
C PRO A 58 0.04 5.70 8.13
N ALA A 59 0.91 5.17 8.99
CA ALA A 59 0.88 3.77 9.44
C ALA A 59 -0.45 3.40 10.14
N GLU A 60 -1.15 4.38 10.70
CA GLU A 60 -2.48 4.16 11.28
C GLU A 60 -3.51 3.65 10.25
N LEU A 61 -3.42 4.07 8.97
CA LEU A 61 -4.34 3.63 7.92
C LEU A 61 -4.26 2.12 7.64
N PRO A 62 -3.11 1.55 7.23
CA PRO A 62 -2.97 0.10 7.07
C PRO A 62 -3.18 -0.61 8.41
N GLY A 63 -2.88 0.05 9.53
CA GLY A 63 -3.14 -0.44 10.86
C GLY A 63 -4.59 -0.86 11.10
N ARG A 64 -5.55 0.01 10.81
CA ARG A 64 -6.98 -0.32 10.92
C ARG A 64 -7.37 -1.49 10.04
N LEU A 65 -6.88 -1.50 8.80
CA LEU A 65 -7.15 -2.59 7.85
C LEU A 65 -6.57 -3.92 8.37
N ILE A 66 -5.38 -3.92 8.95
CA ILE A 66 -4.75 -5.10 9.56
C ILE A 66 -5.53 -5.60 10.79
N GLU A 67 -6.12 -4.70 11.58
CA GLU A 67 -6.96 -5.08 12.73
C GLU A 67 -8.26 -5.78 12.31
N VAL A 68 -8.85 -5.38 11.17
CA VAL A 68 -10.18 -5.86 10.74
C VAL A 68 -10.19 -6.76 9.52
N LEU A 69 -9.04 -6.99 8.86
CA LEU A 69 -8.96 -7.83 7.64
C LEU A 69 -7.87 -8.90 7.71
N SER A 70 -7.11 -8.99 8.81
CA SER A 70 -6.08 -10.03 9.02
C SER A 70 -6.32 -10.85 10.29
N PHE A 71 -5.75 -12.05 10.32
CA PHE A 71 -5.56 -12.87 11.52
C PHE A 71 -4.11 -12.80 12.01
N ASP A 72 -3.86 -13.29 13.22
CA ASP A 72 -2.53 -13.31 13.86
C ASP A 72 -1.49 -14.07 13.03
N ASP A 73 -1.91 -15.13 12.32
CA ASP A 73 -1.06 -15.99 11.50
C ASP A 73 -0.95 -15.51 10.03
N ASP A 74 -1.56 -14.36 9.70
CA ASP A 74 -1.47 -13.81 8.36
C ASP A 74 -0.14 -13.08 8.14
N ILE A 75 0.35 -13.18 6.91
CA ILE A 75 1.44 -12.38 6.39
C ILE A 75 0.82 -11.20 5.65
N VAL A 76 1.23 -9.98 6.03
CA VAL A 76 0.83 -8.73 5.38
C VAL A 76 1.83 -8.40 4.27
N LEU A 77 1.33 -8.22 3.04
CA LEU A 77 2.13 -7.84 1.88
C LEU A 77 1.99 -6.35 1.57
N ASP A 78 3.10 -5.69 1.27
CA ASP A 78 3.14 -4.42 0.55
C ASP A 78 4.10 -4.51 -0.66
N PRO A 79 3.59 -4.68 -1.90
CA PRO A 79 4.41 -4.80 -3.10
C PRO A 79 5.09 -3.48 -3.53
N PHE A 80 4.73 -2.35 -2.91
CA PHE A 80 5.26 -1.03 -3.22
C PHE A 80 5.62 -0.31 -1.91
N VAL A 81 6.51 -0.93 -1.13
CA VAL A 81 6.66 -0.62 0.30
C VAL A 81 7.07 0.83 0.56
N GLY A 82 7.85 1.46 -0.33
CA GLY A 82 8.30 2.84 -0.19
C GLY A 82 8.94 3.08 1.18
N THR A 83 8.37 3.99 1.95
CA THR A 83 8.86 4.26 3.31
C THR A 83 8.37 3.30 4.39
N GLY A 84 7.58 2.27 4.06
CA GLY A 84 7.29 1.16 4.97
C GLY A 84 6.13 1.33 5.93
N SER A 85 5.19 2.24 5.65
CA SER A 85 4.04 2.48 6.55
C SER A 85 3.22 1.21 6.82
N THR A 86 2.97 0.37 5.81
CA THR A 86 2.25 -0.90 5.98
C THR A 86 3.00 -1.88 6.87
N MET A 87 4.31 -2.06 6.65
CA MET A 87 5.12 -3.00 7.42
C MET A 87 5.32 -2.54 8.87
N VAL A 88 5.49 -1.22 9.07
CA VAL A 88 5.51 -0.63 10.43
C VAL A 88 4.20 -0.94 11.15
N ALA A 89 3.06 -0.69 10.50
CA ALA A 89 1.75 -0.97 11.08
C ALA A 89 1.52 -2.46 11.38
N ALA A 90 2.01 -3.35 10.49
CA ALA A 90 1.98 -4.79 10.71
C ALA A 90 2.79 -5.19 11.95
N ARG A 91 4.02 -4.68 12.07
CA ARG A 91 4.89 -4.96 13.23
C ARG A 91 4.28 -4.44 14.54
N GLU A 92 3.77 -3.20 14.54
CA GLU A 92 3.08 -2.61 15.71
C GLU A 92 1.90 -3.47 16.19
N ARG A 93 1.29 -4.22 15.28
CA ARG A 93 0.14 -5.10 15.53
C ARG A 93 0.53 -6.58 15.67
N GLY A 94 1.81 -6.91 15.68
CA GLY A 94 2.26 -8.30 15.84
C GLY A 94 2.01 -9.18 14.61
N ARG A 95 1.89 -8.61 13.41
CA ARG A 95 1.73 -9.35 12.14
C ARG A 95 3.06 -9.48 11.42
N SER A 96 3.28 -10.67 10.84
CA SER A 96 4.40 -10.89 9.92
C SER A 96 4.19 -10.07 8.65
N SER A 97 5.27 -9.62 8.01
CA SER A 97 5.12 -8.81 6.79
C SER A 97 6.20 -9.04 5.73
N VAL A 98 5.84 -8.78 4.47
CA VAL A 98 6.74 -8.82 3.32
C VAL A 98 6.59 -7.53 2.52
N GLY A 99 7.70 -6.92 2.13
CA GLY A 99 7.70 -5.69 1.33
C GLY A 99 8.69 -5.73 0.16
N PHE A 100 8.32 -5.06 -0.93
CA PHE A 100 9.13 -4.91 -2.15
C PHE A 100 9.26 -3.44 -2.52
N ASP A 101 10.48 -3.02 -2.86
CA ASP A 101 10.74 -1.72 -3.49
C ASP A 101 11.93 -1.84 -4.44
N ILE A 102 11.91 -1.10 -5.54
CA ILE A 102 13.04 -1.03 -6.47
C ILE A 102 14.14 -0.05 -6.00
N SER A 103 13.83 0.84 -5.04
CA SER A 103 14.78 1.82 -4.52
C SER A 103 15.48 1.32 -3.28
N GLU A 104 16.80 1.17 -3.36
CA GLU A 104 17.63 0.87 -2.20
C GLU A 104 17.44 1.90 -1.08
N LYS A 105 17.30 3.17 -1.44
CA LYS A 105 17.03 4.26 -0.48
C LYS A 105 15.77 4.00 0.33
N PHE A 106 14.67 3.58 -0.31
CA PHE A 106 13.41 3.29 0.37
C PHE A 106 13.48 2.03 1.22
N ILE A 107 14.20 0.99 0.76
CA ILE A 107 14.51 -0.19 1.57
C ILE A 107 15.25 0.21 2.86
N GLN A 108 16.26 1.09 2.79
CA GLN A 108 16.98 1.53 3.99
C GLN A 108 16.10 2.37 4.93
N ILE A 109 15.27 3.27 4.40
CA ILE A 109 14.30 4.04 5.20
C ILE A 109 13.34 3.10 5.93
N THR A 110 12.82 2.09 5.22
CA THR A 110 11.90 1.11 5.81
C THR A 110 12.57 0.29 6.90
N LYS A 111 13.80 -0.21 6.67
CA LYS A 111 14.59 -0.93 7.69
C LYS A 111 14.79 -0.08 8.95
N HIS A 112 15.17 1.20 8.77
CA HIS A 112 15.35 2.12 9.88
C HIS A 112 14.06 2.30 10.67
N ARG A 113 12.94 2.61 10.00
CA ARG A 113 11.64 2.79 10.68
C ARG A 113 11.19 1.53 11.41
N LEU A 114 11.38 0.36 10.80
CA LEU A 114 11.09 -0.92 11.45
C LEU A 114 11.93 -1.07 12.72
N SER A 115 13.23 -0.77 12.69
CA SER A 115 14.12 -0.88 13.87
C SER A 115 13.72 0.01 15.05
N GLU A 116 12.95 1.08 14.81
CA GLU A 116 12.47 1.97 15.85
C GLU A 116 11.16 1.50 16.50
N VAL A 117 10.48 0.50 15.92
CA VAL A 117 9.28 -0.10 16.51
C VAL A 117 9.71 -1.07 17.60
N SER A 118 9.39 -0.73 18.85
CA SER A 118 9.54 -1.64 19.98
C SER A 118 8.31 -2.54 20.06
N PHE A 119 8.52 -3.86 20.12
CA PHE A 119 7.45 -4.84 20.27
C PHE A 119 7.64 -5.65 21.56
N GLN A 120 6.56 -5.83 22.33
CA GLN A 120 6.59 -6.65 23.54
C GLN A 120 6.18 -8.09 23.19
N GLY A 121 7.06 -9.06 23.47
CA GLY A 121 6.86 -10.47 23.15
C GLY A 121 7.70 -10.91 21.95
N ASP A 122 7.23 -11.94 21.25
CA ASP A 122 7.91 -12.48 20.07
C ASP A 122 7.76 -11.51 18.90
N ASP A 123 8.85 -10.86 18.51
CA ASP A 123 8.89 -9.90 17.41
C ASP A 123 8.44 -10.56 16.10
N PRO A 124 7.39 -10.05 15.43
CA PRO A 124 6.90 -10.68 14.21
C PRO A 124 7.95 -10.61 13.09
N PRO A 125 8.20 -11.72 12.39
CA PRO A 125 9.20 -11.73 11.32
C PRO A 125 8.77 -10.85 10.16
N TYR A 126 9.74 -10.21 9.52
CA TYR A 126 9.53 -9.47 8.28
C TYR A 126 10.60 -9.77 7.23
N GLN A 127 10.26 -9.58 5.96
CA GLN A 127 11.19 -9.66 4.83
C GLN A 127 11.06 -8.44 3.92
N LEU A 128 12.19 -7.93 3.45
CA LEU A 128 12.28 -6.80 2.53
C LEU A 128 13.14 -7.19 1.33
N PHE A 129 12.60 -6.99 0.15
CA PHE A 129 13.26 -7.29 -1.11
C PHE A 129 13.52 -6.01 -1.90
N LEU A 130 14.77 -5.82 -2.31
CA LEU A 130 15.17 -4.82 -3.30
C LEU A 130 14.94 -5.42 -4.69
N ASP A 131 13.69 -5.45 -5.14
CA ASP A 131 13.26 -5.98 -6.44
C ASP A 131 11.90 -5.39 -6.82
N THR A 132 11.54 -5.51 -8.10
CA THR A 132 10.22 -5.10 -8.61
C THR A 132 9.11 -6.05 -8.16
N ALA A 133 7.92 -5.50 -7.95
CA ALA A 133 6.72 -6.30 -7.69
C ALA A 133 6.32 -7.22 -8.85
N GLU A 134 6.85 -7.00 -10.07
CA GLU A 134 6.67 -7.96 -11.17
C GLU A 134 7.33 -9.33 -10.89
N ASN A 135 8.24 -9.39 -9.91
CA ASN A 135 8.98 -10.59 -9.55
C ASN A 135 8.42 -11.34 -8.33
N LEU A 136 7.23 -10.98 -7.83
CA LEU A 136 6.64 -11.58 -6.61
C LEU A 136 6.66 -13.12 -6.59
N LYS A 137 6.36 -13.76 -7.73
CA LYS A 137 6.33 -15.24 -7.84
C LYS A 137 7.69 -15.92 -7.68
N LYS A 138 8.81 -15.19 -7.82
CA LYS A 138 10.15 -15.73 -7.55
C LYS A 138 10.36 -16.01 -6.06
N TYR A 139 9.67 -15.27 -5.19
CA TYR A 139 9.88 -15.27 -3.75
C TYR A 139 8.75 -15.94 -2.97
N MET A 140 7.55 -16.02 -3.56
CA MET A 140 6.36 -16.47 -2.84
C MET A 140 5.55 -17.49 -3.63
N ALA A 141 5.23 -18.59 -2.95
CA ALA A 141 4.30 -19.58 -3.47
C ALA A 141 2.86 -19.06 -3.43
N SER A 142 1.99 -19.67 -4.25
CA SER A 142 0.54 -19.42 -4.23
C SER A 142 -0.05 -19.57 -2.83
N GLU A 143 -1.10 -18.79 -2.55
CA GLU A 143 -1.88 -18.89 -1.30
C GLU A 143 -1.05 -18.82 0.00
N THR A 144 -0.09 -17.90 0.02
CA THR A 144 0.79 -17.65 1.17
C THR A 144 0.39 -16.41 1.96
N ILE A 145 -0.06 -15.35 1.27
CA ILE A 145 -0.37 -14.05 1.88
C ILE A 145 -1.78 -14.01 2.46
N GLY A 146 -1.91 -13.38 3.62
CA GLY A 146 -3.18 -13.25 4.35
C GLY A 146 -3.87 -11.91 4.19
N LEU A 147 -3.12 -10.86 3.86
CA LEU A 147 -3.63 -9.53 3.56
C LEU A 147 -2.63 -8.78 2.69
N CYS A 148 -3.08 -8.07 1.66
CA CYS A 148 -2.26 -7.09 0.95
C CYS A 148 -2.80 -5.69 1.27
N VAL A 149 -1.94 -4.74 1.66
CA VAL A 149 -2.31 -3.32 1.80
C VAL A 149 -1.22 -2.49 1.15
N THR A 150 -1.58 -1.65 0.19
CA THR A 150 -0.57 -0.90 -0.58
C THR A 150 -1.12 0.39 -1.17
N SER A 151 -0.21 1.25 -1.61
CA SER A 151 -0.50 2.35 -2.53
C SER A 151 0.40 2.17 -3.75
N PRO A 152 -0.15 1.87 -4.93
CA PRO A 152 0.66 1.74 -6.13
C PRO A 152 1.33 3.07 -6.50
N PRO A 153 2.42 3.03 -7.28
CA PRO A 153 3.04 4.24 -7.81
C PRO A 153 2.02 5.05 -8.62
N TYR A 154 2.15 6.37 -8.59
CA TYR A 154 1.29 7.27 -9.35
C TYR A 154 1.84 7.47 -10.77
N TRP A 155 1.02 7.18 -11.78
CA TRP A 155 1.37 7.30 -13.20
C TRP A 155 1.97 8.66 -13.56
N ASP A 156 3.25 8.69 -13.95
CA ASP A 156 3.91 9.82 -14.60
C ASP A 156 3.71 11.19 -13.90
N ILE A 157 3.54 11.16 -12.56
CA ILE A 157 3.25 12.35 -11.74
C ILE A 157 4.52 12.90 -11.08
N LEU A 158 5.47 12.04 -10.69
CA LEU A 158 6.71 12.48 -10.03
C LEU A 158 7.66 13.21 -10.99
N ASN A 159 7.57 12.91 -12.30
CA ASN A 159 8.32 13.57 -13.37
C ASN A 159 7.79 14.96 -13.76
N GLN A 160 6.62 15.35 -13.25
CA GLN A 160 6.06 16.67 -13.55
C GLN A 160 6.58 17.72 -12.57
N LYS A 161 7.11 18.84 -13.09
CA LYS A 161 7.45 20.01 -12.27
C LYS A 161 6.23 20.45 -11.46
N ARG A 162 6.28 20.28 -10.13
CA ARG A 162 5.24 20.76 -9.21
C ARG A 162 5.26 22.29 -9.15
N THR A 163 4.53 22.94 -10.06
CA THR A 163 4.46 24.41 -10.16
C THR A 163 3.77 25.07 -8.96
N ALA A 164 2.96 24.33 -8.21
CA ALA A 164 2.21 24.87 -7.06
C ALA A 164 3.01 24.89 -5.75
N ASP A 165 3.87 23.90 -5.51
CA ASP A 165 4.39 23.61 -4.16
C ASP A 165 5.92 23.63 -4.05
N TYR A 166 6.66 23.80 -5.16
CA TYR A 166 8.13 23.86 -5.23
C TYR A 166 8.88 22.73 -4.48
N LYS A 167 8.23 21.59 -4.21
CA LYS A 167 8.87 20.44 -3.54
C LYS A 167 9.80 19.72 -4.53
N GLU A 168 10.98 19.31 -4.04
CA GLU A 168 11.94 18.51 -4.79
C GLU A 168 11.29 17.25 -5.37
N ILE A 169 11.61 16.97 -6.63
CA ILE A 169 11.21 15.75 -7.33
C ILE A 169 11.93 14.58 -6.65
N GLN A 170 11.17 13.72 -5.98
CA GLN A 170 11.67 12.42 -5.50
C GLN A 170 11.40 11.39 -6.58
N ASN A 171 12.29 11.35 -7.57
CA ASN A 171 12.29 10.28 -8.56
C ASN A 171 13.05 9.07 -8.01
N TYR A 172 12.67 7.88 -8.49
CA TYR A 172 13.41 6.64 -8.26
C TYR A 172 14.75 6.59 -9.01
N GLY A 173 15.14 7.68 -9.70
CA GLY A 173 16.43 7.82 -10.37
C GLY A 173 16.46 7.28 -11.80
N GLY A 174 15.32 7.12 -12.46
CA GLY A 174 15.25 6.63 -13.84
C GLY A 174 15.53 5.14 -13.98
N LEU A 175 15.15 4.35 -12.97
CA LEU A 175 15.26 2.89 -13.01
C LEU A 175 14.32 2.34 -14.09
N SER A 176 14.80 1.37 -14.87
CA SER A 176 14.02 0.76 -15.95
C SER A 176 12.76 0.04 -15.48
N GLU A 177 12.74 -0.42 -14.22
CA GLU A 177 11.58 -1.06 -13.59
C GLU A 177 10.62 -0.07 -12.90
N ASP A 178 10.85 1.24 -12.98
CA ASP A 178 9.95 2.24 -12.37
C ASP A 178 8.66 2.39 -13.20
N LEU A 179 7.55 1.90 -12.66
CA LEU A 179 6.21 2.08 -13.24
C LEU A 179 5.82 3.56 -13.41
N GLY A 180 6.44 4.46 -12.63
CA GLY A 180 6.26 5.91 -12.73
C GLY A 180 6.81 6.51 -14.03
N GLU A 181 7.71 5.81 -14.73
CA GLU A 181 8.30 6.23 -16.02
C GLU A 181 7.43 5.82 -17.24
N ILE A 182 6.36 5.05 -17.03
CA ILE A 182 5.46 4.68 -18.12
C ILE A 182 4.65 5.93 -18.54
N HIS A 183 4.82 6.41 -19.78
CA HIS A 183 4.17 7.63 -20.25
C HIS A 183 2.78 7.45 -20.89
N ILE A 184 2.37 6.21 -21.17
CA ILE A 184 1.05 5.86 -21.73
C ILE A 184 0.21 5.27 -20.60
N TYR A 185 -0.99 5.82 -20.37
CA TYR A 185 -1.82 5.47 -19.22
C TYR A 185 -2.28 4.01 -19.27
N GLU A 186 -2.65 3.56 -20.46
CA GLU A 186 -3.15 2.22 -20.72
C GLU A 186 -2.06 1.16 -20.46
N ASP A 187 -0.80 1.46 -20.82
CA ASP A 187 0.34 0.60 -20.52
C ASP A 187 0.62 0.52 -19.01
N PHE A 188 0.47 1.65 -18.31
CA PHE A 188 0.61 1.71 -16.86
C PHE A 188 -0.46 0.86 -16.15
N ILE A 189 -1.72 0.97 -16.58
CA ILE A 189 -2.82 0.12 -16.10
C ILE A 189 -2.51 -1.35 -16.40
N GLY A 190 -2.02 -1.67 -17.60
CA GLY A 190 -1.61 -3.02 -17.97
C GLY A 190 -0.50 -3.59 -17.08
N ALA A 191 0.49 -2.78 -16.69
CA ALA A 191 1.54 -3.18 -15.77
C ALA A 191 1.02 -3.46 -14.35
N LEU A 192 0.19 -2.57 -13.81
CA LEU A 192 -0.46 -2.81 -12.52
C LEU A 192 -1.32 -4.08 -12.55
N LYS A 193 -2.10 -4.28 -13.61
CA LYS A 193 -2.95 -5.47 -13.75
C LYS A 193 -2.14 -6.77 -13.67
N ARG A 194 -0.95 -6.83 -14.29
CA ARG A 194 -0.06 -8.01 -14.19
C ARG A 194 0.40 -8.26 -12.75
N ILE A 195 0.84 -7.22 -12.05
CA ILE A 195 1.29 -7.32 -10.66
C ILE A 195 0.13 -7.75 -9.75
N PHE A 196 -1.06 -7.17 -9.90
CA PHE A 196 -2.22 -7.56 -9.10
C PHE A 196 -2.75 -8.96 -9.44
N ALA A 197 -2.57 -9.45 -10.67
CA ALA A 197 -2.84 -10.85 -11.00
C ALA A 197 -1.88 -11.80 -10.27
N ASP A 198 -0.62 -11.39 -10.09
CA ASP A 198 0.35 -12.15 -9.30
C ASP A 198 -0.02 -12.13 -7.81
N ILE A 199 -0.45 -10.98 -7.29
CA ILE A 199 -0.99 -10.83 -5.93
C ILE A 199 -2.21 -11.74 -5.73
N TYR A 200 -3.13 -11.80 -6.69
CA TYR A 200 -4.30 -12.70 -6.63
C TYR A 200 -3.89 -14.16 -6.45
N ASN A 201 -2.83 -14.61 -7.14
CA ASN A 201 -2.34 -15.98 -7.05
C ASN A 201 -1.72 -16.30 -5.67
N ILE A 202 -0.92 -15.39 -5.13
CA ILE A 202 -0.26 -15.58 -3.82
C ILE A 202 -1.16 -15.31 -2.63
N LEU A 203 -2.29 -14.62 -2.81
CA LEU A 203 -3.26 -14.35 -1.76
C LEU A 203 -4.09 -15.62 -1.48
N LYS A 204 -4.29 -15.95 -0.20
CA LYS A 204 -5.15 -17.08 0.21
C LYS A 204 -6.62 -16.81 -0.18
N PRO A 205 -7.44 -17.84 -0.43
CA PRO A 205 -8.89 -17.68 -0.58
C PRO A 205 -9.53 -16.96 0.62
N GLU A 206 -10.60 -16.19 0.36
CA GLU A 206 -11.33 -15.39 1.34
C GLU A 206 -10.53 -14.28 2.06
N LYS A 207 -9.36 -13.93 1.53
CA LYS A 207 -8.52 -12.84 2.02
C LYS A 207 -8.65 -11.59 1.17
N TYR A 208 -8.08 -10.50 1.70
CA TYR A 208 -8.30 -9.15 1.17
C TYR A 208 -7.04 -8.56 0.54
N CYS A 209 -7.26 -7.71 -0.46
CA CYS A 209 -6.29 -6.81 -1.04
C CYS A 209 -6.86 -5.39 -0.96
N CYS A 210 -6.17 -4.51 -0.24
CA CYS A 210 -6.57 -3.13 -0.04
C CYS A 210 -5.64 -2.20 -0.83
N ILE A 211 -6.22 -1.34 -1.66
CA ILE A 211 -5.48 -0.43 -2.53
C ILE A 211 -5.85 1.00 -2.16
N VAL A 212 -4.86 1.79 -1.74
CA VAL A 212 -5.00 3.22 -1.45
C VAL A 212 -4.54 4.03 -2.66
N LEU A 213 -5.42 4.84 -3.24
CA LEU A 213 -5.08 5.65 -4.40
C LEU A 213 -5.91 6.92 -4.52
N MET A 214 -5.46 7.85 -5.37
CA MET A 214 -6.19 9.06 -5.72
C MET A 214 -6.42 9.11 -7.22
N ASP A 215 -7.53 9.71 -7.64
CA ASP A 215 -7.74 10.03 -9.03
C ASP A 215 -6.72 11.01 -9.58
N ILE A 216 -6.41 10.86 -10.86
CA ILE A 216 -5.35 11.60 -11.53
C ILE A 216 -5.97 12.69 -12.42
N ARG A 217 -5.34 13.86 -12.47
CA ARG A 217 -5.70 14.92 -13.41
C ARG A 217 -4.42 15.43 -14.05
N LYS A 218 -4.34 15.36 -15.38
CA LYS A 218 -3.20 15.81 -16.17
C LYS A 218 -3.71 16.83 -17.18
N LYS A 219 -3.36 18.11 -16.97
CA LYS A 219 -3.93 19.24 -17.71
C LYS A 219 -5.48 19.19 -17.67
N GLU A 220 -6.11 19.17 -18.84
CA GLU A 220 -7.56 19.14 -19.02
C GLU A 220 -8.18 17.76 -18.72
N LYS A 221 -7.42 16.67 -18.88
CA LYS A 221 -7.93 15.30 -18.80
C LYS A 221 -8.00 14.81 -17.36
N TYR A 222 -9.13 14.19 -17.03
CA TYR A 222 -9.37 13.48 -15.78
C TYR A 222 -9.23 11.98 -16.02
N TYR A 223 -8.55 11.31 -15.10
CA TYR A 223 -8.37 9.87 -15.12
C TYR A 223 -8.98 9.33 -13.82
N PRO A 224 -10.13 8.62 -13.91
CA PRO A 224 -10.80 8.04 -12.76
C PRO A 224 -10.06 6.76 -12.33
N PHE A 225 -8.81 6.93 -11.88
CA PHE A 225 -7.90 5.84 -11.58
C PHE A 225 -8.51 4.82 -10.62
N HIS A 226 -9.31 5.26 -9.63
CA HIS A 226 -10.01 4.32 -8.76
C HIS A 226 -11.00 3.41 -9.50
N VAL A 227 -11.75 3.93 -10.48
CA VAL A 227 -12.69 3.14 -11.30
C VAL A 227 -11.93 2.18 -12.21
N ASP A 228 -10.86 2.65 -12.84
CA ASP A 228 -10.05 1.82 -13.72
C ASP A 228 -9.36 0.70 -12.92
N THR A 229 -8.96 0.97 -11.66
CA THR A 229 -8.50 -0.05 -10.71
C THR A 229 -9.57 -1.07 -10.37
N ILE A 230 -10.78 -0.63 -10.03
CA ILE A 230 -11.89 -1.56 -9.75
C ILE A 230 -12.10 -2.51 -10.94
N LYS A 231 -12.18 -1.97 -12.16
CA LYS A 231 -12.40 -2.77 -13.37
C LYS A 231 -11.33 -3.84 -13.58
N PHE A 232 -10.04 -3.45 -13.55
CA PHE A 232 -8.99 -4.45 -13.82
C PHE A 232 -8.87 -5.47 -12.68
N MET A 233 -9.19 -5.09 -11.44
CA MET A 233 -9.20 -6.01 -10.29
C MET A 233 -10.33 -7.04 -10.44
N GLU A 234 -11.53 -6.62 -10.87
CA GLU A 234 -12.64 -7.53 -11.18
C GLU A 234 -12.31 -8.46 -12.35
N GLU A 235 -11.65 -7.96 -13.40
CA GLU A 235 -11.18 -8.78 -14.53
C GLU A 235 -10.14 -9.83 -14.11
N ILE A 236 -9.37 -9.59 -13.03
CA ILE A 236 -8.45 -10.58 -12.46
C ILE A 236 -9.21 -11.67 -11.67
N GLY A 237 -10.39 -11.36 -11.14
CA GLY A 237 -11.21 -12.26 -10.33
C GLY A 237 -11.41 -11.81 -8.87
N PHE A 238 -10.93 -10.62 -8.49
CA PHE A 238 -11.28 -10.03 -7.20
C PHE A 238 -12.74 -9.57 -7.21
N MET A 239 -13.39 -9.63 -6.04
CA MET A 239 -14.67 -8.96 -5.80
C MET A 239 -14.39 -7.64 -5.09
N LEU A 240 -14.99 -6.54 -5.53
CA LEU A 240 -15.03 -5.31 -4.73
C LEU A 240 -15.93 -5.54 -3.50
N ASP A 241 -15.34 -5.46 -2.31
CA ASP A 241 -16.04 -5.68 -1.04
C ASP A 241 -16.58 -4.36 -0.48
N ASP A 242 -15.75 -3.31 -0.44
CA ASP A 242 -16.16 -1.98 0.02
C ASP A 242 -15.21 -0.86 -0.48
N ILE A 243 -15.66 0.39 -0.35
CA ILE A 243 -14.88 1.60 -0.61
C ILE A 243 -14.95 2.52 0.60
N ILE A 244 -13.78 2.89 1.12
CA ILE A 244 -13.65 3.91 2.16
C ILE A 244 -13.00 5.17 1.57
N ILE A 245 -13.51 6.33 1.94
CA ILE A 245 -12.94 7.63 1.59
C ILE A 245 -12.06 8.10 2.76
N TRP A 246 -10.77 8.23 2.54
CA TRP A 246 -9.87 8.86 3.51
C TRP A 246 -9.82 10.37 3.27
N ASP A 247 -10.45 11.16 4.14
CA ASP A 247 -10.41 12.63 4.10
C ASP A 247 -9.06 13.14 4.63
N ARG A 248 -8.25 13.65 3.71
CA ARG A 248 -6.91 14.19 3.95
C ARG A 248 -6.89 15.70 4.06
N ARG A 249 -8.03 16.38 4.13
CA ARG A 249 -8.12 17.86 4.17
C ARG A 249 -7.25 18.47 5.28
N SER A 250 -7.15 17.79 6.42
CA SER A 250 -6.30 18.24 7.53
C SER A 250 -4.78 18.21 7.23
N GLU A 251 -4.34 17.53 6.16
CA GLU A 251 -2.96 17.57 5.69
C GLU A 251 -2.67 18.78 4.79
N TYR A 252 -3.71 19.48 4.32
CA TYR A 252 -3.57 20.65 3.45
C TYR A 252 -3.69 21.93 4.27
N ASN A 253 -2.55 22.57 4.55
CA ASN A 253 -2.53 23.84 5.29
C ASN A 253 -2.97 25.05 4.45
N ASN A 254 -2.96 24.95 3.11
CA ASN A 254 -3.23 26.06 2.20
C ASN A 254 -3.92 25.57 0.91
N LEU A 255 -5.21 25.21 0.98
CA LEU A 255 -5.99 24.95 -0.24
C LEU A 255 -6.08 26.23 -1.06
N ARG A 256 -5.72 26.15 -2.34
CA ARG A 256 -5.77 27.29 -3.26
C ARG A 256 -6.90 27.09 -4.28
N PRO A 257 -7.53 28.17 -4.76
CA PRO A 257 -8.40 28.09 -5.93
C PRO A 257 -7.61 27.55 -7.12
N LEU A 258 -8.05 26.42 -7.67
CA LEU A 258 -7.40 25.81 -8.83
C LEU A 258 -8.09 26.30 -10.11
N GLY A 259 -7.31 26.86 -11.02
CA GLY A 259 -7.76 27.35 -12.33
C GLY A 259 -8.44 28.72 -12.33
N HIS A 260 -8.60 29.38 -11.18
CA HIS A 260 -9.21 30.71 -11.09
C HIS A 260 -8.42 31.79 -11.87
N PRO A 261 -9.09 32.75 -12.52
CA PRO A 261 -10.54 32.85 -12.75
C PRO A 261 -11.06 32.04 -13.95
N TYR A 262 -10.19 31.40 -14.71
CA TYR A 262 -10.50 30.89 -16.05
C TYR A 262 -11.22 29.53 -16.08
N VAL A 263 -10.93 28.63 -15.12
CA VAL A 263 -11.49 27.28 -15.07
C VAL A 263 -11.75 26.88 -13.61
N PHE A 264 -12.96 26.45 -13.29
CA PHE A 264 -13.25 25.89 -11.97
C PHE A 264 -12.68 24.46 -11.86
N ARG A 265 -11.79 24.23 -10.88
CA ARG A 265 -11.25 22.91 -10.59
C ARG A 265 -11.39 22.58 -9.10
N VAL A 266 -11.85 21.36 -8.82
CA VAL A 266 -12.02 20.84 -7.46
C VAL A 266 -10.65 20.48 -6.88
N ASN A 267 -10.41 20.91 -5.63
CA ASN A 267 -9.29 20.44 -4.84
C ASN A 267 -9.53 18.98 -4.44
N LYS A 268 -8.66 18.08 -4.88
CA LYS A 268 -8.69 16.67 -4.46
C LYS A 268 -8.07 16.59 -3.06
N ILE A 269 -8.92 16.32 -2.09
CA ILE A 269 -8.56 16.30 -0.65
C ILE A 269 -8.74 14.91 -0.03
N HIS A 270 -9.01 13.89 -0.83
CA HIS A 270 -9.24 12.54 -0.34
C HIS A 270 -8.50 11.52 -1.20
N GLU A 271 -8.28 10.35 -0.62
CA GLU A 271 -7.88 9.13 -1.31
C GLU A 271 -8.96 8.07 -1.12
N PHE A 272 -9.07 7.17 -2.08
CA PHE A 272 -9.91 5.98 -2.00
C PHE A 272 -9.11 4.85 -1.38
N ILE A 273 -9.70 4.17 -0.42
CA ILE A 273 -9.25 2.86 0.06
C ILE A 273 -10.23 1.85 -0.53
N LEU A 274 -9.78 1.15 -1.57
CA LEU A 274 -10.55 0.12 -2.24
C LEU A 274 -10.26 -1.22 -1.55
N ILE A 275 -11.29 -1.90 -1.06
CA ILE A 275 -11.18 -3.19 -0.39
C ILE A 275 -11.67 -4.26 -1.34
N PHE A 276 -10.78 -5.15 -1.75
CA PHE A 276 -11.08 -6.28 -2.62
C PHE A 276 -10.95 -7.59 -1.87
N LYS A 277 -11.82 -8.55 -2.17
CA LYS A 277 -11.79 -9.91 -1.63
C LYS A 277 -11.50 -10.93 -2.73
N LYS A 278 -10.59 -11.87 -2.45
CA LYS A 278 -10.44 -13.08 -3.27
C LYS A 278 -11.53 -14.08 -2.88
N CYS A 279 -12.40 -14.41 -3.84
CA CYS A 279 -13.44 -15.42 -3.64
C CYS A 279 -12.84 -16.83 -3.47
N ARG A 280 -13.67 -17.77 -3.00
CA ARG A 280 -13.29 -19.19 -2.95
C ARG A 280 -13.15 -19.79 -4.34
#